data_AF-A0A5B9DB14-F1
#
_entry.id   AF-A0A5B9DB14-F1
#
_cell.length_a   1.000
_cell.length_b   1.000
_cell.length_c   1.000
_cell.angle_alpha   90.00
_cell.angle_beta   90.00
_cell.angle_gamma   90.00
#
_symmetry.space_group_name_H-M   'P 1'
#
loop_
_entity.id
_entity.type
_entity.pdbx_description
1 polymer ?
#
loop_
_entity_poly.entity_id
_entity_poly.type
_entity_poly.pdbx_seq_one_letter_code
_entity_poly.pdbx_strand_id
1 'polypeptide(L)'
;MVKDIFKLMIIHRAASVCIFEQSFNELPGEVDEVVLSGYLVAILALSEEIAKQPINYMQLNTLRISFNVFDKYVMVLITKNEIKYNETLRILQNLSRKFNEKYLVHFEQEFSGNITQFKNFALEVEDLIQMETRYFQYMQERGEKLNNYFQSIDYSWKDLKNGLEKRARILGNWSIRHDLKMDKTLKTTILESRNRGKKMKHKEKKKDNSSGWV
;
A
#
# COMPACT_ATOMS: atom_id res chain seq x y z
N MET A 1 -14.17 -19.03 -15.37
CA MET A 1 -13.46 -17.90 -16.01
C MET A 1 -12.36 -17.37 -15.09
N VAL A 2 -12.67 -16.63 -14.02
CA VAL A 2 -11.63 -16.12 -13.10
C VAL A 2 -10.78 -17.22 -12.47
N LYS A 3 -11.40 -18.33 -12.04
CA LYS A 3 -10.72 -19.51 -11.46
C LYS A 3 -9.76 -20.22 -12.41
N ASP A 4 -9.73 -19.81 -13.67
CA ASP A 4 -8.96 -20.42 -14.74
C ASP A 4 -7.88 -19.47 -15.27
N ILE A 5 -7.78 -18.26 -14.73
CA ILE A 5 -6.70 -17.31 -14.99
C ILE A 5 -5.68 -17.43 -13.86
N PHE A 6 -4.41 -17.60 -14.17
CA PHE A 6 -3.36 -17.72 -13.17
C PHE A 6 -2.64 -16.40 -12.93
N LYS A 7 -2.17 -15.76 -13.99
CA LYS A 7 -1.28 -14.61 -13.87
C LYS A 7 -1.37 -13.68 -15.08
N LEU A 8 -1.36 -12.38 -14.81
CA LEU A 8 -1.13 -11.32 -15.79
C LEU A 8 0.28 -10.76 -15.56
N MET A 9 1.05 -10.58 -16.63
CA MET A 9 2.36 -9.95 -16.59
C MET A 9 2.46 -8.90 -17.70
N ILE A 10 3.20 -7.83 -17.43
CA ILE A 10 3.63 -6.88 -18.45
C ILE A 10 5.14 -6.82 -18.38
N ILE A 11 5.78 -7.10 -19.50
CA ILE A 11 7.24 -7.25 -19.60
C ILE A 11 7.77 -6.15 -20.50
N HIS A 12 8.72 -5.36 -20.04
CA HIS A 12 9.42 -4.39 -20.87
C HIS A 12 10.35 -5.12 -21.84
N ARG A 13 10.16 -4.97 -23.16
CA ARG A 13 10.87 -5.78 -24.18
C ARG A 13 12.38 -5.58 -24.15
N ALA A 14 12.85 -4.33 -24.17
CA ALA A 14 14.28 -4.06 -24.28
C ALA A 14 15.08 -4.46 -23.03
N ALA A 15 14.47 -4.35 -21.85
CA ALA A 15 15.10 -4.67 -20.57
C ALA A 15 14.87 -6.13 -20.16
N SER A 16 13.90 -6.82 -20.77
CA SER A 16 13.44 -8.15 -20.37
C SER A 16 12.99 -8.24 -18.90
N VAL A 17 12.49 -7.14 -18.35
CA VAL A 17 12.06 -7.03 -16.95
C VAL A 17 10.54 -7.01 -16.85
N CYS A 18 9.99 -7.77 -15.90
CA CYS A 18 8.58 -7.67 -15.51
C CYS A 18 8.32 -6.32 -14.81
N ILE A 19 7.52 -5.45 -15.43
CA ILE A 19 7.19 -4.12 -14.87
C ILE A 19 5.87 -4.11 -14.10
N PHE A 20 5.03 -5.12 -14.34
CA PHE A 20 3.78 -5.31 -13.66
C PHE A 20 3.45 -6.79 -13.63
N GLU A 21 3.01 -7.26 -12.48
CA GLU A 21 2.45 -8.60 -12.33
C GLU A 21 1.23 -8.57 -11.43
N GLN A 22 0.31 -9.49 -11.72
CA GLN A 22 -0.82 -9.77 -10.85
C GLN A 22 -1.15 -11.25 -10.97
N SER A 23 -0.95 -11.98 -9.88
CA SER A 23 -1.46 -13.35 -9.77
C SER A 23 -2.95 -13.32 -9.45
N PHE A 24 -3.69 -14.33 -9.89
CA PHE A 24 -5.11 -14.52 -9.60
C PHE A 24 -5.33 -15.86 -8.91
N ASN A 25 -4.65 -16.90 -9.40
CA ASN A 25 -4.56 -18.21 -8.77
C ASN A 25 -3.09 -18.64 -8.71
N GLU A 26 -2.79 -19.60 -7.84
CA GLU A 26 -1.45 -20.20 -7.77
C GLU A 26 -1.14 -20.96 -9.06
N LEU A 27 0.04 -20.72 -9.63
CA LEU A 27 0.54 -21.52 -10.74
C LEU A 27 0.86 -22.94 -10.25
N PRO A 28 0.69 -23.98 -11.08
CA PRO A 28 1.12 -25.33 -10.76
C PRO A 28 2.65 -25.42 -10.85
N GLY A 29 3.34 -24.84 -9.88
CA GLY A 29 4.80 -24.77 -9.79
C GLY A 29 5.30 -23.40 -9.36
N GLU A 30 6.49 -23.38 -8.77
CA GLU A 30 7.23 -22.16 -8.47
C GLU A 30 8.02 -21.75 -9.71
N VAL A 31 7.69 -20.59 -10.28
CA VAL A 31 8.39 -20.03 -11.43
C VAL A 31 8.88 -18.64 -11.07
N ASP A 32 10.19 -18.46 -11.10
CA ASP A 32 10.82 -17.15 -10.95
C ASP A 32 10.38 -16.24 -12.13
N GLU A 33 9.79 -15.11 -11.79
CA GLU A 33 9.22 -14.18 -12.76
C GLU A 33 10.25 -13.47 -13.61
N VAL A 34 11.44 -13.21 -13.06
CA VAL A 34 12.56 -12.60 -13.79
C VAL A 34 13.02 -13.57 -14.86
N VAL A 35 13.20 -14.83 -14.48
CA VAL A 35 13.58 -15.90 -15.39
C VAL A 35 12.52 -16.09 -16.48
N LEU A 36 11.25 -16.20 -16.10
CA LEU A 36 10.14 -16.35 -17.06
C LEU A 36 10.08 -15.17 -18.03
N SER A 37 10.23 -13.94 -17.54
CA SER A 37 10.18 -12.74 -18.39
C SER A 37 11.28 -12.74 -19.45
N GLY A 38 12.51 -13.09 -19.06
CA GLY A 38 13.63 -13.22 -19.98
C GLY A 38 13.41 -14.30 -21.04
N TYR A 39 12.92 -15.48 -20.63
CA TYR A 39 12.60 -16.56 -21.56
C TYR A 39 11.52 -16.17 -22.56
N LEU A 40 10.43 -15.54 -22.12
CA LEU A 40 9.34 -15.16 -23.01
C LEU A 40 9.79 -14.14 -24.05
N VAL A 41 10.58 -13.13 -23.66
CA VAL A 41 11.12 -12.14 -24.61
C VAL A 41 12.06 -12.80 -25.61
N ALA A 42 12.94 -13.71 -25.16
CA ALA A 42 13.86 -14.42 -26.03
C ALA A 42 13.14 -15.31 -27.06
N ILE A 43 12.10 -16.04 -26.64
CA ILE A 43 11.30 -16.90 -27.53
C ILE A 43 10.55 -16.06 -28.58
N LEU A 44 9.98 -14.92 -28.16
CA LEU A 44 9.29 -14.02 -29.08
C LEU A 44 10.25 -13.40 -30.11
N ALA A 45 11.43 -12.95 -29.67
CA ALA A 45 12.47 -12.45 -30.55
C ALA A 45 12.95 -13.52 -31.55
N LEU A 46 13.13 -14.76 -31.08
CA LEU A 46 13.52 -15.88 -31.94
C LEU A 46 12.48 -16.15 -33.04
N SER A 47 11.19 -16.07 -32.72
CA SER A 47 10.11 -16.24 -33.70
C SER A 47 10.12 -15.15 -34.78
N GLU A 48 10.40 -13.91 -34.38
CA GLU A 48 10.54 -12.78 -35.30
C GLU A 48 11.75 -12.95 -36.23
N GLU A 49 12.87 -13.47 -35.72
CA GLU A 49 14.09 -13.72 -36.51
C GLU A 49 13.94 -14.91 -37.48
N ILE A 50 13.44 -16.06 -37.00
CA ILE A 50 13.36 -17.29 -37.81
C ILE A 50 12.24 -17.23 -38.84
N ALA A 51 11.03 -16.87 -38.40
CA ALA A 51 9.83 -17.01 -39.20
C ALA A 51 9.22 -15.67 -39.62
N LYS A 52 9.67 -14.55 -39.05
CA LYS A 52 9.03 -13.23 -39.20
C LYS A 52 7.54 -13.26 -38.89
N GLN A 53 7.14 -14.13 -37.95
CA GLN A 53 5.77 -14.35 -37.55
C GLN A 53 5.62 -14.22 -36.03
N PRO A 54 4.55 -13.59 -35.54
CA PRO A 54 4.30 -13.49 -34.11
C PRO A 54 3.80 -14.81 -33.53
N ILE A 55 4.20 -15.11 -32.29
CA ILE A 55 3.61 -16.21 -31.52
C ILE A 55 2.29 -15.71 -30.91
N ASN A 56 1.19 -16.34 -31.32
CA ASN A 56 -0.13 -16.04 -30.77
C ASN A 56 -0.27 -16.49 -29.30
N TYR A 57 0.14 -17.73 -29.03
CA TYR A 57 0.18 -18.31 -27.69
C TYR A 57 1.16 -19.47 -27.64
N MET A 58 1.62 -19.81 -26.45
CA MET A 58 2.28 -21.07 -26.13
C MET A 58 1.34 -21.93 -25.30
N GLN A 59 1.21 -23.20 -25.66
CA GLN A 59 0.35 -24.14 -24.95
C GLN A 59 1.19 -25.26 -24.35
N LEU A 60 1.06 -25.43 -23.05
CA LEU A 60 1.57 -26.55 -22.25
C LEU A 60 0.42 -27.53 -21.99
N ASN A 61 0.71 -28.62 -21.28
CA ASN A 61 -0.30 -29.66 -21.00
C ASN A 61 -1.53 -29.13 -20.27
N THR A 62 -1.33 -28.22 -19.30
CA THR A 62 -2.40 -27.70 -18.43
C THR A 62 -2.61 -26.19 -18.56
N LEU A 63 -1.71 -25.49 -19.23
CA LEU A 63 -1.66 -24.02 -19.24
C LEU A 63 -1.53 -23.49 -20.67
N ARG A 64 -2.12 -22.32 -20.90
CA ARG A 64 -1.89 -21.49 -22.08
C ARG A 64 -1.30 -20.15 -21.66
N ILE A 65 -0.21 -19.76 -22.31
CA ILE A 65 0.43 -18.45 -22.18
C ILE A 65 0.08 -17.68 -23.45
N SER A 66 -0.77 -16.67 -23.35
CA SER A 66 -1.20 -15.86 -24.50
C SER A 66 -0.52 -14.50 -24.48
N PHE A 67 -0.20 -13.97 -25.66
CA PHE A 67 0.58 -12.75 -25.80
C PHE A 67 -0.22 -11.66 -26.50
N ASN A 68 0.04 -10.42 -26.09
CA ASN A 68 -0.21 -9.23 -26.90
C ASN A 68 1.11 -8.44 -26.96
N VAL A 69 1.76 -8.49 -28.12
CA VAL A 69 3.12 -7.97 -28.33
C VAL A 69 3.04 -6.54 -28.88
N PHE A 70 3.71 -5.61 -28.21
CA PHE A 70 3.88 -4.22 -28.64
C PHE A 70 5.36 -3.93 -28.85
N ASP A 71 5.70 -2.77 -29.41
CA ASP A 71 7.10 -2.39 -29.65
C ASP A 71 7.91 -2.27 -28.35
N LYS A 72 7.29 -1.75 -27.29
CA LYS A 72 7.97 -1.43 -26.02
C LYS A 72 7.78 -2.49 -24.94
N TYR A 73 6.68 -3.23 -24.98
CA TYR A 73 6.35 -4.19 -23.94
C TYR A 73 5.56 -5.38 -24.51
N VAL A 74 5.48 -6.45 -23.72
CA VAL A 74 4.62 -7.61 -23.99
C VAL A 74 3.65 -7.76 -22.83
N MET A 75 2.37 -7.86 -23.14
CA MET A 75 1.36 -8.24 -22.16
C MET A 75 1.11 -9.75 -22.27
N VAL A 76 1.20 -10.45 -21.14
CA VAL A 76 1.12 -11.90 -21.05
C VAL A 76 0.00 -12.29 -20.12
N LEU A 77 -0.89 -13.17 -20.56
CA LEU A 77 -1.92 -13.76 -19.72
C LEU A 77 -1.76 -15.28 -19.69
N ILE A 78 -1.56 -15.82 -18.48
CA ILE A 78 -1.45 -17.25 -18.24
C ILE A 78 -2.80 -17.76 -17.75
N THR A 79 -3.38 -18.70 -18.48
CA THR A 79 -4.68 -19.32 -18.16
C THR A 79 -4.57 -20.83 -18.21
N LYS A 80 -5.59 -21.54 -17.73
CA LYS A 80 -5.76 -22.95 -18.08
C LYS A 80 -6.15 -23.11 -19.55
N ASN A 81 -6.03 -24.32 -20.06
CA ASN A 81 -6.35 -24.65 -21.45
C ASN A 81 -7.85 -24.62 -21.79
N GLU A 82 -8.73 -24.71 -20.79
CA GLU A 82 -10.18 -24.73 -20.97
C GLU A 82 -10.75 -23.38 -21.40
N ILE A 83 -10.08 -22.26 -21.10
CA ILE A 83 -10.49 -20.95 -21.61
C ILE A 83 -10.25 -20.91 -23.12
N LYS A 84 -11.22 -20.46 -23.90
CA LYS A 84 -11.08 -20.31 -25.35
C LYS A 84 -10.09 -19.19 -25.67
N TYR A 85 -9.18 -19.43 -26.61
CA TYR A 85 -8.18 -18.43 -27.03
C TYR A 85 -8.80 -17.06 -27.37
N ASN A 86 -9.93 -17.04 -28.07
CA ASN A 86 -10.62 -15.79 -28.43
C ASN A 86 -11.11 -14.99 -27.21
N GLU A 87 -11.47 -15.67 -26.11
CA GLU A 87 -11.86 -15.00 -24.86
C GLU A 87 -10.62 -14.38 -24.20
N THR A 88 -9.53 -15.16 -24.10
CA THR A 88 -8.23 -14.67 -23.61
C THR A 88 -7.74 -13.46 -24.40
N LEU A 89 -7.86 -13.49 -25.73
CA LEU A 89 -7.46 -12.41 -26.61
C LEU A 89 -8.29 -11.14 -26.37
N ARG A 90 -9.61 -11.26 -26.20
CA ARG A 90 -10.48 -10.12 -25.86
C ARG A 90 -10.10 -9.48 -24.53
N ILE A 91 -9.78 -10.29 -23.52
CA ILE A 91 -9.31 -9.80 -22.22
C ILE A 91 -8.00 -9.03 -22.41
N LEU A 92 -7.01 -9.62 -23.09
CA LEU A 92 -5.72 -8.99 -23.38
C LEU A 92 -5.86 -7.68 -24.17
N GLN A 93 -6.76 -7.62 -25.14
CA GLN A 93 -7.03 -6.40 -25.93
C GLN A 93 -7.66 -5.29 -25.09
N ASN A 94 -8.60 -5.64 -24.21
CA ASN A 94 -9.22 -4.67 -23.32
C ASN A 94 -8.23 -4.13 -22.29
N LEU A 95 -7.42 -5.01 -21.71
CA LEU A 95 -6.37 -4.65 -20.76
C LEU A 95 -5.28 -3.80 -21.42
N SER A 96 -4.83 -4.16 -22.61
CA SER A 96 -3.80 -3.40 -23.31
C SER A 96 -4.28 -2.02 -23.71
N ARG A 97 -5.54 -1.88 -24.13
CA ARG A 97 -6.15 -0.56 -24.36
C ARG A 97 -6.11 0.31 -23.10
N LYS A 98 -6.59 -0.22 -21.96
CA LYS A 98 -6.57 0.49 -20.67
C LYS A 98 -5.16 0.84 -20.22
N PHE A 99 -4.21 -0.06 -20.43
CA PHE A 99 -2.82 0.17 -20.11
C PHE A 99 -2.23 1.29 -20.96
N ASN A 100 -2.46 1.26 -22.27
CA ASN A 100 -1.94 2.25 -23.21
C ASN A 100 -2.53 3.65 -22.98
N GLU A 101 -3.83 3.74 -22.68
CA GLU A 101 -4.50 5.02 -22.38
C GLU A 101 -3.82 5.81 -21.25
N LYS A 102 -3.25 5.10 -20.27
CA LYS A 102 -2.73 5.71 -19.04
C LYS A 102 -1.21 5.69 -18.92
N TYR A 103 -0.56 4.64 -19.41
CA TYR A 103 0.84 4.37 -19.10
C TYR A 103 1.79 4.43 -20.31
N LEU A 104 1.28 4.61 -21.52
CA LEU A 104 2.12 4.62 -22.73
C LEU A 104 3.19 5.71 -22.69
N VAL A 105 2.86 6.89 -22.14
CA VAL A 105 3.78 8.04 -21.96
C VAL A 105 5.03 7.65 -21.17
N HIS A 106 4.94 6.68 -20.25
CA HIS A 106 6.08 6.22 -19.46
C HIS A 106 7.07 5.33 -20.24
N PHE A 107 6.73 4.92 -21.47
CA PHE A 107 7.61 4.18 -22.38
C PHE A 107 8.24 5.06 -23.47
N GLU A 108 7.79 6.31 -23.61
CA GLU A 108 8.40 7.27 -24.52
C GLU A 108 9.74 7.79 -23.99
N GLN A 109 9.93 7.73 -22.67
CA GLN A 109 11.17 8.04 -21.98
C GLN A 109 12.00 6.76 -21.78
N GLU A 110 13.33 6.89 -21.71
CA GLU A 110 14.19 5.74 -21.37
C GLU A 110 13.76 5.12 -20.04
N PHE A 111 13.62 3.79 -20.02
CA PHE A 111 13.14 3.08 -18.85
C PHE A 111 14.12 3.22 -17.68
N SER A 112 13.71 3.97 -16.67
CA SER A 112 14.52 4.27 -15.48
C SER A 112 14.53 3.16 -14.43
N GLY A 113 13.88 2.01 -14.69
CA GLY A 113 13.72 0.93 -13.72
C GLY A 113 12.61 1.18 -12.67
N ASN A 114 11.97 2.34 -12.67
CA ASN A 114 10.91 2.65 -11.71
C ASN A 114 9.58 1.98 -12.07
N ILE A 115 9.35 0.77 -11.53
CA ILE A 115 8.10 0.01 -11.73
C ILE A 115 6.93 0.52 -10.87
N THR A 116 7.17 1.42 -9.91
CA THR A 116 6.11 1.83 -8.96
C THR A 116 4.95 2.57 -9.63
N GLN A 117 5.20 3.21 -10.76
CA GLN A 117 4.19 3.93 -11.55
C GLN A 117 3.09 3.02 -12.10
N PHE A 118 3.35 1.72 -12.28
CA PHE A 118 2.38 0.77 -12.83
C PHE A 118 1.51 0.09 -11.74
N LYS A 119 1.79 0.32 -10.45
CA LYS A 119 1.10 -0.37 -9.35
C LYS A 119 -0.42 -0.16 -9.36
N ASN A 120 -0.87 1.01 -9.78
CA ASN A 120 -2.30 1.33 -9.83
C ASN A 120 -3.04 0.61 -10.96
N PHE A 121 -2.35 -0.07 -11.87
CA PHE A 121 -2.99 -0.82 -12.94
C PHE A 121 -3.76 -2.05 -12.41
N ALA A 122 -3.40 -2.58 -11.25
CA ALA A 122 -4.10 -3.71 -10.64
C ALA A 122 -5.61 -3.45 -10.43
N LEU A 123 -6.00 -2.21 -10.15
CA LEU A 123 -7.41 -1.82 -10.00
C LEU A 123 -8.17 -1.95 -11.33
N GLU A 124 -7.58 -1.46 -12.42
CA GLU A 124 -8.18 -1.54 -13.76
C GLU A 124 -8.31 -3.00 -14.21
N VAL A 125 -7.36 -3.85 -13.82
CA VAL A 125 -7.38 -5.29 -14.09
C VAL A 125 -8.52 -5.97 -13.34
N GLU A 126 -8.71 -5.64 -12.06
CA GLU A 126 -9.78 -6.20 -11.22
C GLU A 126 -11.17 -5.79 -11.72
N ASP A 127 -11.36 -4.52 -12.05
CA ASP A 127 -12.61 -4.02 -12.63
C ASP A 127 -12.98 -4.75 -13.93
N LEU A 128 -11.98 -5.04 -14.77
CA LEU A 128 -12.17 -5.67 -16.08
C LEU A 128 -12.40 -7.17 -15.97
N ILE A 129 -11.68 -7.85 -15.07
CA ILE A 129 -11.80 -9.29 -14.85
C ILE A 129 -12.95 -9.60 -13.86
N GLN A 130 -13.66 -8.58 -13.37
CA GLN A 130 -14.78 -8.66 -12.41
C GLN A 130 -14.38 -9.43 -11.15
N MET A 131 -13.24 -9.06 -10.56
CA MET A 131 -12.73 -9.68 -9.34
C MET A 131 -12.90 -8.76 -8.13
N GLU A 132 -13.58 -9.25 -7.10
CA GLU A 132 -13.69 -8.58 -5.81
C GLU A 132 -12.50 -8.86 -4.87
N THR A 133 -11.53 -9.70 -5.25
CA THR A 133 -10.80 -10.49 -4.24
C THR A 133 -9.38 -10.04 -3.89
N ARG A 134 -8.66 -9.20 -4.66
CA ARG A 134 -7.25 -8.87 -4.33
C ARG A 134 -6.98 -7.45 -3.88
N TYR A 135 -7.61 -6.41 -4.43
CA TYR A 135 -7.56 -5.09 -3.80
C TYR A 135 -8.18 -5.14 -2.41
N PHE A 136 -9.25 -5.92 -2.22
CA PHE A 136 -9.83 -6.12 -0.90
C PHE A 136 -8.84 -6.79 0.06
N GLN A 137 -8.11 -7.83 -0.38
CA GLN A 137 -7.03 -8.45 0.41
C GLN A 137 -5.89 -7.47 0.68
N TYR A 138 -5.44 -6.71 -0.31
CA TYR A 138 -4.39 -5.68 -0.15
C TYR A 138 -4.82 -4.57 0.81
N MET A 139 -6.07 -4.11 0.71
CA MET A 139 -6.68 -3.13 1.61
C MET A 139 -6.86 -3.70 3.01
N GLN A 140 -7.18 -4.99 3.12
CA GLN A 140 -7.27 -5.70 4.38
C GLN A 140 -5.89 -5.82 5.05
N GLU A 141 -4.85 -6.26 4.33
CA GLU A 141 -3.46 -6.30 4.83
C GLU A 141 -2.97 -4.90 5.25
N ARG A 142 -3.30 -3.88 4.46
CA ARG A 142 -2.93 -2.49 4.78
C ARG A 142 -3.70 -1.98 5.99
N GLY A 143 -4.97 -2.35 6.11
CA GLY A 143 -5.82 -2.11 7.28
C GLY A 143 -5.29 -2.80 8.53
N GLU A 144 -4.84 -4.05 8.43
CA GLU A 144 -4.23 -4.81 9.51
C GLU A 144 -2.91 -4.17 9.97
N LYS A 145 -2.05 -3.73 9.04
CA LYS A 145 -0.83 -2.98 9.37
C LYS A 145 -1.13 -1.67 10.09
N LEU A 146 -2.13 -0.92 9.63
CA LEU A 146 -2.61 0.30 10.29
C LEU A 146 -3.16 0.00 11.69
N ASN A 147 -3.97 -1.05 11.83
CA ASN A 147 -4.52 -1.47 13.12
C ASN A 147 -3.41 -1.87 14.10
N ASN A 148 -2.43 -2.67 13.66
CA ASN A 148 -1.27 -3.06 14.47
C ASN A 148 -0.44 -1.83 14.89
N TYR A 149 -0.27 -0.86 13.99
CA TYR A 149 0.38 0.41 14.30
C TYR A 149 -0.38 1.18 15.39
N PHE A 150 -1.70 1.35 15.26
CA PHE A 150 -2.51 2.03 16.28
C PHE A 150 -2.53 1.28 17.62
N GLN A 151 -2.60 -0.04 17.61
CA GLN A 151 -2.49 -0.85 18.84
C GLN A 151 -1.15 -0.63 19.53
N SER A 152 -0.04 -0.62 18.78
CA SER A 152 1.29 -0.36 19.34
C SER A 152 1.41 1.04 19.97
N ILE A 153 0.76 2.04 19.37
CA ILE A 153 0.69 3.41 19.91
C ILE A 153 -0.10 3.42 21.22
N ASP A 154 -1.25 2.75 21.27
CA ASP A 154 -2.09 2.68 22.46
C ASP A 154 -1.37 1.98 23.63
N TYR A 155 -0.63 0.91 23.36
CA TYR A 155 0.22 0.27 24.37
C TYR A 155 1.31 1.22 24.88
N SER A 156 2.00 1.91 23.97
CA SER A 156 3.03 2.89 24.32
C SER A 156 2.47 4.03 25.19
N TRP A 157 1.29 4.55 24.86
CA TRP A 157 0.62 5.59 25.65
C TRP A 157 0.22 5.11 27.05
N LYS A 158 -0.28 3.88 27.18
CA LYS A 158 -0.62 3.29 28.49
C LYS A 158 0.64 3.15 29.35
N ASP A 159 1.74 2.69 28.79
CA ASP A 159 3.01 2.55 29.52
C ASP A 159 3.57 3.91 29.95
N LEU A 160 3.48 4.91 29.08
CA LEU A 160 3.91 6.28 29.38
C LEU A 160 3.06 6.87 30.52
N LYS A 161 1.73 6.69 30.46
CA LYS A 161 0.81 7.12 31.54
C LYS A 161 1.11 6.42 32.85
N ASN A 162 1.27 5.11 32.85
CA ASN A 162 1.63 4.33 34.04
C ASN A 162 2.99 4.75 34.62
N GLY A 163 3.96 5.04 33.75
CA GLY A 163 5.27 5.58 34.13
C GLY A 163 5.17 6.96 34.80
N LEU A 164 4.35 7.86 34.25
CA LEU A 164 4.07 9.17 34.83
C LEU A 164 3.35 9.06 36.18
N GLU A 165 2.34 8.19 36.30
CA GLU A 165 1.65 7.96 37.57
C GLU A 165 2.58 7.38 38.63
N LYS A 166 3.45 6.42 38.26
CA LYS A 166 4.45 5.85 39.16
C LYS A 166 5.43 6.92 39.63
N ARG A 167 5.93 7.77 38.72
CA ARG A 167 6.81 8.90 39.06
C ARG A 167 6.10 9.92 39.96
N ALA A 168 4.85 10.26 39.68
CA ALA A 168 4.05 11.15 40.50
C ALA A 168 3.83 10.59 41.92
N ARG A 169 3.57 9.29 42.06
CA ARG A 169 3.49 8.62 43.38
C ARG A 169 4.83 8.62 44.10
N ILE A 170 5.95 8.36 43.41
CA ILE A 170 7.28 8.42 44.00
C ILE A 170 7.58 9.82 44.51
N LEU A 171 7.29 10.86 43.71
CA LEU A 171 7.46 12.26 44.10
C LEU A 171 6.55 12.66 45.25
N GLY A 172 5.29 12.22 45.26
CA GLY A 172 4.37 12.44 46.37
C GLY A 172 4.85 11.78 47.66
N ASN A 173 5.27 10.51 47.58
CA ASN A 173 5.82 9.77 48.72
C ASN A 173 7.16 10.34 49.19
N TRP A 174 7.99 10.88 48.30
CA TRP A 174 9.21 11.59 48.63
C TRP A 174 8.90 12.92 49.33
N SER A 175 7.93 13.69 48.84
CA SER A 175 7.46 14.94 49.47
C SER A 175 6.80 14.72 50.84
N ILE A 176 6.22 13.54 51.10
CA ILE A 176 5.63 13.19 52.39
C ILE A 176 6.71 12.67 53.35
N ARG A 177 7.66 11.85 52.87
CA ARG A 177 8.78 11.33 53.67
C ARG A 177 9.79 12.41 54.05
N HIS A 178 10.14 13.25 53.10
CA HIS A 178 10.80 14.51 53.36
C HIS A 178 9.71 15.53 53.61
N ASP A 179 9.01 15.38 54.75
CA ASP A 179 8.21 16.44 55.35
C ASP A 179 9.05 17.69 55.25
N LEU A 180 8.75 18.45 54.20
CA LEU A 180 9.51 19.60 53.83
C LEU A 180 9.37 20.47 55.08
N LYS A 181 10.50 20.64 55.78
CA LYS A 181 10.94 21.94 56.29
C LYS A 181 10.97 22.90 55.08
N MET A 182 9.82 23.07 54.44
CA MET A 182 9.51 24.20 53.60
C MET A 182 9.62 25.34 54.57
N ASP A 183 10.71 26.07 54.40
CA ASP A 183 10.89 27.36 55.01
C ASP A 183 9.56 28.11 54.92
N LYS A 184 9.12 28.71 56.03
CA LYS A 184 7.78 29.30 56.17
C LYS A 184 7.48 30.28 55.01
N THR A 185 8.53 30.87 54.45
CA THR A 185 8.57 31.73 53.26
C THR A 185 8.06 31.07 51.98
N LEU A 186 8.34 29.79 51.72
CA LEU A 186 7.86 29.09 50.52
C LEU A 186 6.39 28.69 50.66
N LYS A 187 5.95 28.30 51.87
CA LYS A 187 4.53 28.04 52.16
C LYS A 187 3.68 29.31 51.98
N THR A 188 4.15 30.47 52.44
CA THR A 188 3.45 31.75 52.22
C THR A 188 3.43 32.14 50.74
N THR A 189 4.54 31.98 50.02
CA THR A 189 4.62 32.32 48.58
C THR A 189 3.68 31.44 47.72
N ILE A 190 3.55 30.14 48.02
CA ILE A 190 2.63 29.24 47.34
C ILE A 190 1.16 29.58 47.68
N LEU A 191 0.86 29.91 48.94
CA LEU A 191 -0.50 30.34 49.33
C LEU A 191 -0.88 31.68 48.67
N GLU A 192 0.04 32.63 48.61
CA GLU A 192 -0.18 33.92 47.97
C GLU A 192 -0.39 33.79 46.47
N SER A 193 0.42 33.00 45.76
CA SER A 193 0.25 32.78 44.32
C SER A 193 -1.08 32.06 44.00
N ARG A 194 -1.49 31.09 44.83
CA ARG A 194 -2.79 30.41 44.69
C ARG A 194 -3.97 31.35 44.96
N ASN A 195 -3.84 32.28 45.91
CA ASN A 195 -4.85 33.31 46.17
C ASN A 195 -4.88 34.40 45.08
N ARG A 196 -3.73 34.76 44.49
CA ARG A 196 -3.66 35.66 43.32
C ARG A 196 -4.35 35.01 42.10
N GLY A 197 -4.13 33.72 41.85
CA GLY A 197 -4.80 32.98 40.78
C GLY A 197 -6.33 32.90 40.96
N LYS A 198 -6.81 32.69 42.20
CA LYS A 198 -8.25 32.73 42.51
C LYS A 198 -8.85 34.13 42.31
N LYS A 199 -8.11 35.19 42.68
CA LYS A 199 -8.53 36.59 42.43
C LYS A 199 -8.57 36.93 40.93
N MET A 200 -7.64 36.42 40.12
CA MET A 200 -7.68 36.61 38.66
C MET A 200 -8.88 35.91 38.02
N LYS A 201 -9.17 34.65 38.39
CA LYS A 201 -10.36 33.94 37.91
C LYS A 201 -11.68 34.62 38.30
N HIS A 202 -11.73 35.27 39.45
CA HIS A 202 -12.90 36.05 39.86
C HIS A 202 -13.02 37.39 39.12
N LYS A 203 -11.91 37.99 38.66
CA LYS A 203 -11.91 39.18 37.80
C LYS A 203 -12.29 38.85 36.35
N GLU A 204 -11.85 37.72 35.81
CA GLU A 204 -12.26 37.25 34.48
C GLU A 204 -13.77 36.96 34.42
N LYS A 205 -14.33 36.26 35.42
CA LYS A 205 -15.79 36.04 35.51
C LYS A 205 -16.63 37.32 35.65
N LYS A 206 -16.04 38.44 36.12
CA LYS A 206 -16.75 39.73 36.18
C LYS A 206 -16.65 40.53 34.89
N LYS A 207 -15.65 40.29 34.04
CA LYS A 207 -15.50 40.93 32.73
C LYS A 207 -16.45 40.33 31.68
N ASP A 208 -16.69 39.01 31.74
CA ASP A 208 -17.62 38.34 30.82
C ASP A 208 -19.10 38.68 31.08
N ASN A 209 -19.45 39.18 32.27
CA ASN A 209 -20.82 39.60 32.60
C ASN A 209 -21.09 41.09 32.33
N SER A 210 -20.13 41.86 31.79
CA SER A 210 -20.29 43.30 31.51
C SER A 210 -20.25 43.67 30.02
N SER A 211 -20.20 42.70 29.10
CA SER A 211 -20.11 42.93 27.65
C SER A 211 -21.38 42.58 26.88
N GLY A 212 -22.55 42.78 27.50
CA GLY A 212 -23.84 42.59 26.83
C GLY A 212 -24.78 43.72 27.14
N TRP A 213 -24.50 44.93 26.64
CA TRP A 213 -25.43 46.03 26.34
C TRP A 213 -24.59 47.14 25.69
N VAL A 214 -24.46 47.11 24.36
CA VAL A 214 -24.64 48.20 23.35
C VAL A 214 -24.53 47.53 21.98
#